data_AF-A0A6S6SAE5-F1
#
_entry.id   AF-A0A6S6SAE5-F1
#
_cell.length_a   1.000
_cell.length_b   1.000
_cell.length_c   1.000
_cell.angle_alpha   90.00
_cell.angle_beta   90.00
_cell.angle_gamma   90.00
#
_symmetry.space_group_name_H-M   'P 1'
#
loop_
_entity.id
_entity.type
_entity.pdbx_description
1 polymer ?
#
loop_
_entity_poly.entity_id
_entity_poly.type
_entity_poly.pdbx_seq_one_letter_code
_entity_poly.pdbx_strand_id
1 'polypeptide(L)'
;MQSGFCAYCECKLRTGHKQIEHFRKRDGFPQLTFQWGNLFGSCKNSSRCGDYKDTKAGHFESDNLIKPDEGDLSQHCIFLVTGKIRPKSTLKDSSPHDLQSVEETLRVFNLNEDPSLVGARRAAIQRITPQVKELYSCADSFSDEDWDKFLVEALKDIEDNEFQTALEHTWRYNRTY
;
A
#
# COMPACT_ATOMS: atom_id res chain seq x y z
N MET A 1 10.14 -10.59 2.74
CA MET A 1 9.61 -10.66 4.13
C MET A 1 9.22 -9.24 4.51
N GLN A 2 8.05 -9.01 5.12
CA GLN A 2 7.38 -7.70 5.16
C GLN A 2 7.97 -6.66 6.14
N SER A 3 9.26 -6.77 6.51
CA SER A 3 10.00 -5.85 7.41
C SER A 3 9.28 -5.41 8.71
N GLY A 4 8.35 -6.23 9.22
CA GLY A 4 7.55 -5.90 10.41
C GLY A 4 6.34 -4.98 10.14
N PHE A 5 5.92 -4.85 8.89
CA PHE A 5 4.73 -4.10 8.45
C PHE A 5 3.60 -5.03 7.98
N CYS A 6 2.37 -4.53 8.10
CA CYS A 6 1.19 -5.19 7.57
C CYS A 6 1.27 -5.27 6.04
N ALA A 7 1.00 -6.44 5.46
CA ALA A 7 1.04 -6.68 4.02
C ALA A 7 0.12 -5.76 3.20
N TYR A 8 -0.95 -5.24 3.83
CA TYR A 8 -2.02 -4.54 3.12
C TYR A 8 -2.03 -3.04 3.40
N CYS A 9 -1.89 -2.65 4.67
CA CYS A 9 -1.98 -1.23 5.07
C CYS A 9 -0.63 -0.60 5.40
N GLU A 10 0.46 -1.38 5.40
CA GLU A 10 1.82 -0.93 5.71
C GLU A 10 1.99 -0.28 7.10
N CYS A 11 1.02 -0.47 8.00
CA CYS A 11 1.18 -0.12 9.41
C CYS A 11 2.15 -1.10 10.09
N LYS A 12 2.91 -0.59 11.06
CA LYS A 12 3.85 -1.38 11.85
C LYS A 12 3.12 -2.42 12.69
N LEU A 13 3.58 -3.67 12.60
CA LEU A 13 3.03 -4.79 13.36
C LEU A 13 3.55 -4.76 14.79
N ARG A 14 2.77 -4.14 15.67
CA ARG A 14 3.06 -4.09 17.12
C ARG A 14 2.74 -5.42 17.79
N THR A 15 3.49 -5.75 18.83
CA THR A 15 3.22 -6.91 19.69
C THR A 15 1.78 -6.84 20.21
N GLY A 16 1.04 -7.96 20.13
CA GLY A 16 -0.37 -8.04 20.52
C GLY A 16 -1.38 -7.53 19.47
N HIS A 17 -0.93 -6.83 18.41
CA HIS A 17 -1.78 -6.25 17.37
C HIS A 17 -1.43 -6.75 15.96
N LYS A 18 -0.99 -8.01 15.86
CA LYS A 18 -0.60 -8.66 14.61
C LYS A 18 -1.15 -10.08 14.54
N GLN A 19 -1.33 -10.57 13.32
CA GLN A 19 -1.79 -11.92 13.04
C GLN A 19 -1.20 -12.45 11.74
N ILE A 20 -1.26 -13.77 11.56
CA ILE A 20 -1.04 -14.40 10.27
C ILE A 20 -2.36 -14.42 9.53
N GLU A 21 -2.35 -13.85 8.34
CA GLU A 21 -3.48 -13.77 7.43
C GLU A 21 -3.33 -14.79 6.32
N HIS A 22 -4.42 -15.51 6.04
CA HIS A 22 -4.52 -16.37 4.85
C HIS A 22 -5.08 -15.57 3.67
N PHE A 23 -4.30 -15.41 2.60
CA PHE A 23 -4.75 -14.69 1.41
C PHE A 23 -6.01 -15.33 0.81
N ARG A 24 -5.95 -16.62 0.49
CA ARG A 24 -7.13 -17.46 0.27
C ARG A 24 -7.64 -18.01 1.59
N LYS A 25 -8.91 -17.77 1.90
CA LYS A 25 -9.54 -18.17 3.18
C LYS A 25 -9.38 -19.68 3.41
N ARG A 26 -9.00 -20.03 4.65
CA ARG A 26 -8.82 -21.42 5.08
C ARG A 26 -10.06 -22.29 4.87
N ASP A 27 -11.24 -21.74 5.11
CA ASP A 27 -12.50 -22.49 5.01
C ASP A 27 -12.80 -22.96 3.57
N GLY A 28 -12.38 -22.19 2.57
CA GLY A 28 -12.51 -22.57 1.15
C GLY A 28 -11.30 -23.33 0.59
N PHE A 29 -10.13 -23.19 1.22
CA PHE A 29 -8.86 -23.74 0.73
C PHE A 29 -8.02 -24.35 1.87
N PRO A 30 -8.50 -25.39 2.58
CA PRO A 30 -7.79 -25.97 3.72
C PRO A 30 -6.41 -26.53 3.34
N GLN A 31 -6.22 -26.97 2.10
CA GLN A 31 -4.94 -27.42 1.56
C GLN A 31 -3.87 -26.30 1.51
N LEU A 32 -4.28 -25.03 1.59
CA LEU A 32 -3.39 -23.87 1.58
C LEU A 32 -3.05 -23.35 2.99
N THR A 33 -3.49 -24.04 4.05
CA THR A 33 -3.36 -23.58 5.44
C THR A 33 -1.91 -23.30 5.86
N PHE A 34 -0.97 -24.12 5.38
CA PHE A 34 0.46 -24.03 5.73
C PHE A 34 1.33 -23.67 4.52
N GLN A 35 0.72 -23.25 3.41
CA GLN A 35 1.46 -22.84 2.22
C GLN A 35 2.00 -21.44 2.44
N TRP A 36 3.33 -21.30 2.44
CA TRP A 36 3.98 -20.03 2.77
C TRP A 36 3.53 -18.88 1.86
N GLY A 37 3.36 -19.14 0.56
CA GLY A 37 2.83 -18.15 -0.38
C GLY A 37 1.35 -17.76 -0.15
N ASN A 38 0.66 -18.35 0.83
CA ASN A 38 -0.69 -17.98 1.24
C ASN A 38 -0.72 -17.28 2.61
N LEU A 39 0.43 -17.10 3.28
CA LEU A 39 0.53 -16.58 4.65
C LEU A 39 1.21 -15.21 4.67
N PHE A 40 0.52 -14.22 5.23
CA PHE A 40 1.00 -12.85 5.31
C PHE A 40 0.87 -12.29 6.72
N GLY A 41 1.82 -11.46 7.15
CA GLY A 41 1.67 -10.67 8.36
C GLY A 41 0.62 -9.57 8.17
N SER A 42 -0.45 -9.59 8.95
CA SER A 42 -1.48 -8.55 8.95
C SER A 42 -1.56 -7.87 10.31
N CYS A 43 -1.98 -6.60 10.32
CA CYS A 43 -2.41 -5.99 11.56
C CYS A 43 -3.72 -6.63 12.04
N LYS A 44 -3.90 -6.67 13.36
CA LYS A 44 -5.14 -7.12 14.00
C LYS A 44 -6.00 -5.89 14.31
N ASN A 45 -6.96 -5.60 13.44
CA ASN A 45 -7.85 -4.45 13.54
C ASN A 45 -9.19 -4.72 12.83
N SER A 46 -10.29 -4.72 13.57
CA SER A 46 -11.63 -5.03 13.04
C SER A 46 -12.17 -4.09 11.95
N SER A 47 -11.50 -2.96 11.68
CA SER A 47 -11.91 -1.98 10.69
C SER A 47 -11.14 -2.09 9.38
N ARG A 48 -10.11 -2.94 9.26
CA ARG A 48 -9.28 -3.05 8.05
C ARG A 48 -8.54 -4.38 7.95
N CYS A 49 -7.88 -4.61 6.82
CA CYS A 49 -6.95 -5.73 6.61
C CYS A 49 -7.61 -7.10 6.87
N GLY A 50 -6.85 -8.08 7.39
CA GLY A 50 -7.31 -9.45 7.58
C GLY A 50 -8.61 -9.61 8.37
N ASP A 51 -8.72 -8.95 9.52
CA ASP A 51 -9.95 -9.01 10.34
C ASP A 51 -11.18 -8.51 9.57
N TYR A 52 -11.05 -7.42 8.82
CA TYR A 52 -12.15 -6.90 8.01
C TYR A 52 -12.48 -7.83 6.84
N LYS A 53 -11.47 -8.33 6.13
CA LYS A 53 -11.63 -9.32 5.04
C LYS A 53 -12.42 -10.54 5.50
N ASP A 54 -12.16 -11.01 6.71
CA ASP A 54 -12.77 -12.23 7.21
C ASP A 54 -14.17 -12.00 7.80
N THR A 55 -14.42 -10.82 8.40
CA THR A 55 -15.66 -10.58 9.15
C THR A 55 -16.67 -9.65 8.47
N LYS A 56 -16.24 -8.74 7.59
CA LYS A 56 -17.06 -7.61 7.09
C LYS A 56 -17.04 -7.43 5.57
N ALA A 57 -16.04 -7.95 4.88
CA ALA A 57 -15.91 -7.76 3.42
C ALA A 57 -17.00 -8.46 2.58
N GLY A 58 -17.79 -9.36 3.18
CA GLY A 58 -18.80 -10.13 2.45
C GLY A 58 -18.17 -11.15 1.49
N HIS A 59 -18.85 -11.40 0.38
CA HIS A 59 -18.35 -12.26 -0.69
C HIS A 59 -17.29 -11.53 -1.52
N PHE A 60 -16.25 -12.26 -1.91
CA PHE A 60 -15.21 -11.84 -2.84
C PHE A 60 -14.49 -13.09 -3.37
N GLU A 61 -13.88 -12.97 -4.54
CA GLU A 61 -13.00 -13.98 -5.11
C GLU A 61 -11.55 -13.58 -4.88
N SER A 62 -10.73 -14.48 -4.32
CA SER A 62 -9.34 -14.16 -4.00
C SER A 62 -8.49 -13.88 -5.25
N ASP A 63 -8.90 -14.41 -6.40
CA ASP A 63 -8.26 -14.17 -7.70
C ASP A 63 -8.45 -12.73 -8.21
N ASN A 64 -9.45 -12.02 -7.66
CA ASN A 64 -9.68 -10.61 -7.94
C ASN A 64 -8.94 -9.70 -6.94
N LEU A 65 -8.02 -10.22 -6.13
CA LEU A 65 -7.24 -9.42 -5.18
C LEU A 65 -5.79 -9.33 -5.64
N ILE A 66 -5.16 -8.19 -5.39
CA ILE A 66 -3.72 -8.03 -5.56
C ILE A 66 -3.04 -8.75 -4.41
N LYS A 67 -2.28 -9.80 -4.76
CA LYS A 67 -1.54 -10.60 -3.80
C LYS A 67 -0.25 -9.88 -3.38
N PRO A 68 0.03 -9.70 -2.09
CA PRO A 68 1.11 -8.81 -1.62
C PRO A 68 2.55 -9.16 -2.05
N ASP A 69 2.82 -10.41 -2.45
CA ASP A 69 4.14 -10.90 -2.87
C ASP A 69 4.26 -11.13 -4.39
N GLU A 70 3.17 -11.03 -5.14
CA GLU A 70 3.14 -11.19 -6.61
C GLU A 70 2.81 -9.88 -7.33
N GLY A 71 1.97 -9.04 -6.72
CA GLY A 71 1.54 -7.78 -7.31
C GLY A 71 2.01 -6.57 -6.51
N ASP A 72 2.49 -5.56 -7.22
CA ASP A 72 2.82 -4.25 -6.67
C ASP A 72 1.61 -3.30 -6.84
N LEU A 73 0.94 -3.01 -5.72
CA LEU A 73 -0.17 -2.04 -5.66
C LEU A 73 0.27 -0.66 -6.18
N SER A 74 1.53 -0.27 -6.00
CA SER A 74 2.07 1.02 -6.44
C SER A 74 2.09 1.18 -7.98
N GLN A 75 2.23 0.07 -8.71
CA GLN A 75 2.19 0.10 -10.17
C GLN A 75 0.79 0.41 -10.71
N HIS A 76 -0.25 0.06 -9.95
CA HIS A 76 -1.64 0.15 -10.38
C HIS A 76 -2.39 1.29 -9.68
N CYS A 77 -1.86 1.84 -8.61
CA CYS A 77 -2.53 2.85 -7.79
C CYS A 77 -1.78 4.18 -7.74
N ILE A 78 -2.46 5.21 -7.24
CA ILE A 78 -1.93 6.50 -6.85
C ILE A 78 -2.28 6.72 -5.39
N PHE A 79 -1.26 6.97 -4.58
CA PHE A 79 -1.39 7.39 -3.19
C PHE A 79 -1.53 8.91 -3.13
N LEU A 80 -2.68 9.39 -2.68
CA LEU A 80 -3.01 10.81 -2.64
C LEU A 80 -2.47 11.46 -1.37
N VAL A 81 -2.21 12.78 -1.45
CA VAL A 81 -1.86 13.62 -0.29
C VAL A 81 -2.92 13.61 0.82
N THR A 82 -4.15 13.22 0.50
CA THR A 82 -5.25 13.05 1.47
C THR A 82 -5.10 11.80 2.32
N GLY A 83 -4.15 10.91 1.99
CA GLY A 83 -4.00 9.59 2.57
C GLY A 83 -4.93 8.53 1.97
N LYS A 84 -5.70 8.85 0.92
CA LYS A 84 -6.49 7.85 0.17
C LYS A 84 -5.68 7.25 -0.98
N ILE A 85 -6.07 6.06 -1.42
CA ILE A 85 -5.52 5.35 -2.57
C ILE A 85 -6.57 5.35 -3.68
N ARG A 86 -6.16 5.56 -4.94
CA ARG A 86 -7.04 5.40 -6.11
C ARG A 86 -6.36 4.58 -7.19
N PRO A 87 -7.10 3.82 -8.01
CA PRO A 87 -6.53 3.24 -9.23
C PRO A 87 -5.98 4.34 -10.15
N LYS A 88 -4.93 4.04 -10.91
CA LYS A 88 -4.47 4.90 -12.01
C LYS A 88 -5.57 4.97 -13.08
N SER A 89 -5.88 6.18 -13.56
CA SER A 89 -6.94 6.39 -14.56
C SER A 89 -6.68 5.64 -15.87
N THR A 90 -5.40 5.42 -16.21
CA THR A 90 -4.96 4.67 -17.39
C THR A 90 -5.42 3.22 -17.39
N LEU A 91 -5.69 2.61 -16.23
CA LEU A 91 -6.11 1.21 -16.14
C LEU A 91 -7.46 0.94 -16.78
N LYS A 92 -8.36 1.94 -16.80
CA LYS A 92 -9.69 1.76 -17.37
C LYS A 92 -9.64 1.32 -18.84
N ASP A 93 -8.69 1.86 -19.59
CA ASP A 93 -8.56 1.59 -21.02
C ASP A 93 -7.47 0.53 -21.31
N SER A 94 -6.42 0.46 -20.47
CA SER A 94 -5.27 -0.43 -20.70
C SER A 94 -5.39 -1.81 -20.05
N SER A 95 -6.02 -1.91 -18.88
CA SER A 95 -6.18 -3.17 -18.15
C SER A 95 -7.39 -3.13 -17.19
N PRO A 96 -8.61 -3.42 -17.71
CA PRO A 96 -9.82 -3.47 -16.88
C PRO A 96 -9.76 -4.49 -15.74
N HIS A 97 -9.01 -5.58 -15.93
CA HIS A 97 -8.80 -6.60 -14.91
C HIS A 97 -7.99 -6.07 -13.72
N ASP A 98 -6.92 -5.32 -13.97
CA ASP A 98 -6.12 -4.72 -12.89
C ASP A 98 -6.90 -3.63 -12.17
N LEU A 99 -7.72 -2.85 -12.89
CA LEU A 99 -8.64 -1.91 -12.28
C LEU A 99 -9.58 -2.60 -11.29
N GLN A 100 -10.25 -3.67 -11.72
CA GLN A 100 -11.11 -4.48 -10.86
C GLN A 100 -10.34 -5.02 -9.65
N SER A 101 -9.12 -5.51 -9.87
CA SER A 101 -8.30 -6.10 -8.82
C SER A 101 -7.89 -5.07 -7.76
N VAL A 102 -7.53 -3.85 -8.17
CA VAL A 102 -7.26 -2.74 -7.26
C VAL A 102 -8.51 -2.39 -6.46
N GLU A 103 -9.65 -2.17 -7.12
CA GLU A 103 -10.89 -1.75 -6.47
C GLU A 103 -11.34 -2.78 -5.43
N GLU A 104 -11.30 -4.07 -5.80
CA GLU A 104 -11.66 -5.16 -4.91
C GLU A 104 -10.69 -5.29 -3.74
N THR A 105 -9.38 -5.10 -3.97
CA THR A 105 -8.37 -5.07 -2.90
C THR A 105 -8.63 -3.94 -1.90
N LEU A 106 -8.89 -2.72 -2.39
CA LEU A 106 -9.19 -1.56 -1.55
C LEU A 106 -10.46 -1.78 -0.72
N ARG A 107 -11.48 -2.42 -1.31
CA ARG A 107 -12.75 -2.75 -0.66
C ARG A 107 -12.60 -3.85 0.39
N VAL A 108 -12.02 -5.00 0.01
CA VAL A 108 -11.92 -6.19 0.86
C VAL A 108 -11.02 -5.96 2.07
N PHE A 109 -9.98 -5.13 1.95
CA PHE A 109 -9.12 -4.76 3.08
C PHE A 109 -9.47 -3.41 3.72
N ASN A 110 -10.53 -2.76 3.25
CA ASN A 110 -11.04 -1.47 3.73
C ASN A 110 -9.97 -0.37 3.84
N LEU A 111 -9.14 -0.21 2.80
CA LEU A 111 -7.93 0.62 2.84
C LEU A 111 -8.19 2.14 2.72
N ASN A 112 -9.43 2.52 2.42
CA ASN A 112 -9.86 3.91 2.20
C ASN A 112 -10.99 4.38 3.11
N GLU A 113 -11.79 3.48 3.70
CA GLU A 113 -12.94 3.87 4.51
C GLU A 113 -12.67 3.79 6.02
N ASP A 114 -11.47 3.36 6.43
CA ASP A 114 -11.01 3.50 7.82
C ASP A 114 -10.36 4.89 8.01
N PRO A 115 -11.01 5.83 8.72
CA PRO A 115 -10.49 7.19 8.87
C PRO A 115 -9.17 7.25 9.63
N SER A 116 -8.92 6.29 10.54
CA SER A 116 -7.67 6.24 11.29
C SER A 116 -6.49 5.84 10.41
N LEU A 117 -6.69 4.93 9.45
CA LEU A 117 -5.68 4.55 8.47
C LEU A 117 -5.38 5.71 7.52
N VAL A 118 -6.43 6.30 6.94
CA VAL A 118 -6.29 7.43 6.00
C VAL A 118 -5.61 8.61 6.69
N GLY A 119 -6.01 8.93 7.93
CA GLY A 119 -5.40 9.99 8.73
C GLY A 119 -3.93 9.73 9.05
N ALA A 120 -3.57 8.50 9.44
CA ALA A 120 -2.19 8.13 9.73
C ALA A 120 -1.30 8.22 8.48
N ARG A 121 -1.79 7.71 7.34
CA ARG A 121 -1.10 7.80 6.05
C ARG A 121 -0.89 9.25 5.62
N ARG A 122 -1.94 10.07 5.71
CA ARG A 122 -1.86 11.51 5.44
C ARG A 122 -0.80 12.19 6.31
N ALA A 123 -0.79 11.91 7.61
CA ALA A 123 0.17 12.51 8.53
C ALA A 123 1.62 12.12 8.17
N ALA A 124 1.85 10.88 7.73
CA ALA A 124 3.16 10.43 7.27
C ALA A 124 3.60 11.17 5.99
N ILE A 125 2.73 11.28 4.99
CA ILE A 125 2.98 12.04 3.76
C ILE A 125 3.28 13.51 4.07
N GLN A 126 2.48 14.14 4.94
CA GLN A 126 2.63 15.55 5.32
C GLN A 126 3.99 15.84 5.98
N ARG A 127 4.56 14.85 6.70
CA ARG A 127 5.86 14.99 7.35
C ARG A 127 7.02 15.18 6.36
N ILE A 128 6.99 14.47 5.25
CA ILE A 128 8.06 14.53 4.22
C ILE A 128 7.77 15.59 3.15
N THR A 129 6.52 16.03 3.01
CA THR A 129 6.09 16.97 1.97
C THR A 129 6.97 18.23 1.85
N PRO A 130 7.41 18.89 2.94
CA PRO A 130 8.30 20.06 2.83
C PRO A 130 9.64 19.73 2.14
N GLN A 131 10.27 18.63 2.53
CA GLN A 131 11.54 18.17 1.95
C GLN A 131 11.38 17.81 0.47
N VAL A 132 10.28 17.12 0.12
CA VAL A 132 10.01 16.79 -1.28
C VAL A 132 9.79 18.07 -2.09
N LYS A 133 9.04 19.05 -1.57
CA LYS A 133 8.83 20.34 -2.27
C LYS A 133 10.12 21.11 -2.48
N GLU A 134 11.00 21.13 -1.49
CA GLU A 134 12.32 21.76 -1.58
C GLU A 134 13.16 21.10 -2.68
N LEU A 135 13.25 19.77 -2.70
CA LEU A 135 13.96 19.04 -3.75
C LEU A 135 13.44 19.39 -5.16
N TYR A 136 12.11 19.36 -5.34
CA TYR A 136 11.50 19.70 -6.64
C TYR A 136 11.65 21.18 -7.01
N SER A 137 11.76 22.10 -6.05
CA SER A 137 12.00 23.53 -6.33
C SER A 137 13.39 23.79 -6.91
N CYS A 138 14.34 22.88 -6.65
CA CYS A 138 15.69 22.91 -7.19
C CYS A 138 15.88 21.98 -8.38
N ALA A 139 14.82 21.34 -8.91
CA ALA A 139 14.92 20.32 -9.97
C ALA A 139 15.69 20.82 -11.19
N ASP A 140 15.41 22.04 -11.66
CA ASP A 140 16.07 22.63 -12.84
C ASP A 140 17.56 22.98 -12.60
N SER A 141 18.02 22.92 -11.34
CA SER A 141 19.41 23.19 -10.96
C SER A 141 20.27 21.92 -10.89
N PHE A 142 19.67 20.74 -11.06
CA PHE A 142 20.37 19.47 -11.02
C PHE A 142 20.56 18.89 -12.43
N SER A 143 21.66 18.17 -12.62
CA SER A 143 21.75 17.20 -13.71
C SER A 143 20.81 16.02 -13.43
N ASP A 144 20.44 15.26 -14.47
CA ASP A 144 19.63 14.05 -14.29
C ASP A 144 20.33 13.04 -13.34
N GLU A 145 21.66 12.96 -13.41
CA GLU A 145 22.48 12.08 -12.56
C GLU A 145 22.45 12.50 -11.08
N ASP A 146 22.55 13.81 -10.82
CA ASP A 146 22.45 14.34 -9.46
C ASP A 146 21.03 14.17 -8.90
N TRP A 147 20.01 14.43 -9.73
CA TRP A 147 18.61 14.22 -9.36
C TRP A 147 18.35 12.77 -8.95
N ASP A 148 18.77 11.81 -9.76
CA ASP A 148 18.60 10.39 -9.48
C ASP A 148 19.33 9.98 -8.21
N LYS A 149 20.53 10.52 -7.96
CA LYS A 149 21.27 10.27 -6.72
C LYS A 149 20.51 10.77 -5.49
N PHE A 150 20.01 12.01 -5.51
CA PHE A 150 19.21 12.55 -4.40
C PHE A 150 17.94 11.76 -4.18
N LEU A 151 17.24 11.37 -5.25
CA LEU A 151 16.03 10.58 -5.15
C LEU A 151 16.32 9.20 -4.55
N VAL A 152 17.39 8.52 -4.97
CA VAL A 152 17.80 7.22 -4.40
C VAL A 152 18.13 7.34 -2.91
N GLU A 153 18.86 8.39 -2.52
CA GLU A 153 19.16 8.65 -1.10
C GLU A 153 17.87 8.89 -0.28
N ALA A 154 16.95 9.72 -0.80
CA ALA A 154 15.68 10.00 -0.14
C ALA A 154 14.76 8.77 -0.02
N LEU A 155 14.76 7.88 -1.03
CA LEU A 155 14.01 6.63 -1.00
C LEU A 155 14.61 5.63 0.00
N LYS A 156 15.93 5.59 0.14
CA LYS A 156 16.60 4.75 1.12
C LYS A 156 16.25 5.13 2.56
N ASP A 157 16.11 6.43 2.84
CA ASP A 157 15.71 6.93 4.16
C ASP A 157 14.29 6.52 4.59
N ILE A 158 13.48 5.99 3.66
CA ILE A 158 12.11 5.57 3.92
C ILE A 158 11.85 4.06 3.75
N GLU A 159 12.87 3.27 3.41
CA GLU A 159 12.79 1.83 3.08
C GLU A 159 12.25 0.94 4.23
N ASP A 160 12.19 1.47 5.46
CA ASP A 160 11.61 0.79 6.63
C ASP A 160 10.64 1.70 7.40
N ASN A 161 9.91 2.56 6.69
CA ASN A 161 8.90 3.44 7.29
C ASN A 161 7.48 2.91 7.10
N GLU A 162 6.60 3.21 8.07
CA GLU A 162 5.16 2.98 7.87
C GLU A 162 4.68 3.75 6.63
N PHE A 163 3.88 3.08 5.81
CA PHE A 163 3.34 3.61 4.56
C PHE A 163 4.41 3.89 3.49
N GLN A 164 5.49 3.11 3.47
CA GLN A 164 6.58 3.22 2.49
C GLN A 164 6.09 3.49 1.07
N THR A 165 5.12 2.72 0.55
CA THR A 165 4.64 2.92 -0.82
C THR A 165 4.04 4.32 -1.03
N ALA A 166 3.33 4.84 -0.04
CA ALA A 166 2.77 6.20 -0.09
C ALA A 166 3.87 7.27 -0.04
N LEU A 167 4.92 7.04 0.75
CA LEU A 167 6.06 7.95 0.87
C LEU A 167 6.89 7.93 -0.42
N GLU A 168 7.16 6.77 -1.00
CA GLU A 168 7.83 6.61 -2.30
C GLU A 168 7.05 7.31 -3.41
N HIS A 169 5.72 7.13 -3.45
CA HIS A 169 4.86 7.84 -4.38
C HIS A 169 4.97 9.36 -4.23
N THR A 170 5.06 9.85 -2.99
CA THR A 170 5.23 11.26 -2.71
C THR A 170 6.57 11.74 -3.26
N TRP A 171 7.67 11.01 -3.07
CA TRP A 171 8.98 11.37 -3.61
C TRP A 171 9.08 11.31 -5.14
N ARG A 172 8.47 10.30 -5.77
CA ARG A 172 8.60 10.08 -7.22
C ARG A 172 7.64 10.93 -8.05
N TYR A 173 6.49 11.27 -7.49
CA TYR A 173 5.38 11.82 -8.26
C TYR A 173 4.82 13.14 -7.69
N ASN A 174 5.59 13.91 -6.92
CA ASN A 174 5.17 15.24 -6.43
C ASN A 174 5.02 16.31 -7.53
N ARG A 175 4.76 15.92 -8.77
CA ARG A 175 4.31 16.82 -9.82
C ARG A 175 2.80 17.03 -9.61
N THR A 176 2.48 17.91 -8.65
CA THR A 176 1.16 18.48 -8.35
C THR A 176 -0.02 17.78 -9.05
N TYR A 177 -0.67 16.83 -8.36
CA TYR A 177 -1.94 16.24 -8.82
C TYR A 177 -3.15 17.07 -8.40
#